data_AF-A0A1I2QPY5-F1
#
_entry.id   AF-A0A1I2QPY5-F1
#
_cell.length_a   1.000
_cell.length_b   1.000
_cell.length_c   1.000
_cell.angle_alpha   90.00
_cell.angle_beta   90.00
_cell.angle_gamma   90.00
#
_symmetry.space_group_name_H-M   'P 1'
#
loop_
_entity.id
_entity.type
_entity.pdbx_description
1 polymer ?
#
loop_
_entity_poly.entity_id
_entity_poly.type
_entity_poly.pdbx_seq_one_letter_code
_entity_poly.pdbx_strand_id
1 'polypeptide(L)' 'MNTRNLITIVSMMVLVGTEVFAVAIAAGWALAGIFELGDTVGHVLMAVFSLFAAWVMLQLWRRATSIEPLRTGPVSARR' A
#
# COMPACT_ATOMS: atom_id res chain seq x y z
N MET A 1 -11.20 -16.09 13.00
CA MET A 1 -10.23 -15.20 12.30
C MET A 1 -8.85 -15.48 12.87
N ASN A 2 -7.82 -15.52 12.05
CA ASN A 2 -6.45 -15.76 12.51
C ASN A 2 -5.79 -14.42 12.88
N THR A 3 -5.83 -14.07 14.18
CA THR A 3 -5.34 -12.79 14.71
C THR A 3 -3.83 -12.61 14.54
N ARG A 4 -3.05 -13.70 14.55
CA ARG A 4 -1.60 -13.63 14.35
C ARG A 4 -1.26 -13.17 12.93
N ASN A 5 -1.86 -13.83 11.96
CA ASN A 5 -1.73 -13.50 10.53
C ASN A 5 -2.20 -12.06 10.26
N LEU A 6 -3.30 -11.64 10.90
CA LEU A 6 -3.78 -10.27 10.80
C LEU A 6 -2.75 -9.25 11.27
N ILE A 7 -2.12 -9.47 12.43
CA ILE A 7 -1.09 -8.56 12.97
C ILE A 7 0.12 -8.50 12.04
N THR A 8 0.58 -9.64 11.50
CA THR A 8 1.69 -9.69 10.54
C THR A 8 1.38 -8.87 9.29
N ILE A 9 0.22 -9.11 8.67
CA ILE A 9 -0.19 -8.43 7.46
C ILE A 9 -0.35 -6.93 7.71
N VAL A 10 -1.04 -6.52 8.78
CA VAL A 10 -1.24 -5.10 9.09
C VAL A 10 0.09 -4.40 9.39
N SER A 11 0.98 -5.02 10.17
CA SER A 11 2.30 -4.45 10.47
C SER A 11 3.12 -4.23 9.21
N MET A 12 3.16 -5.23 8.32
CA MET A 12 3.83 -5.12 7.03
C MET A 12 3.21 -4.03 6.14
N MET A 13 1.88 -3.95 6.10
CA MET A 13 1.16 -2.94 5.33
C MET A 13 1.43 -1.53 5.83
N VAL A 14 1.57 -1.31 7.14
CA VAL A 14 1.94 -0.01 7.70
C VAL A 14 3.38 0.33 7.33
N LEU A 15 4.33 -0.59 7.57
CA LEU A 15 5.75 -0.36 7.28
C LEU A 15 5.99 -0.03 5.80
N VAL A 16 5.44 -0.84 4.88
CA VAL A 16 5.63 -0.63 3.45
C VAL A 16 4.78 0.54 2.97
N GLY A 17 3.58 0.72 3.53
CA GLY A 17 2.68 1.80 3.15
C GLY A 17 3.28 3.17 3.40
N THR A 18 3.85 3.43 4.57
CA THR A 18 4.45 4.73 4.89
C THR A 18 5.56 5.10 3.92
N GLU A 19 6.43 4.14 3.60
CA GLU A 19 7.54 4.36 2.66
C GLU A 19 7.03 4.63 1.24
N VAL A 20 6.10 3.80 0.74
CA VAL A 20 5.57 3.93 -0.63
C VAL A 20 4.82 5.26 -0.81
N PHE A 21 4.02 5.68 0.18
CA PHE A 21 3.32 6.96 0.11
C PHE A 21 4.28 8.15 0.26
N ALA A 22 5.26 8.07 1.15
CA ALA A 22 6.26 9.12 1.31
C ALA A 22 7.04 9.34 0.00
N VAL A 23 7.49 8.25 -0.65
CA VAL A 23 8.19 8.31 -1.93
C VAL A 23 7.28 8.87 -3.03
N ALA A 24 6.02 8.43 -3.10
CA ALA A 24 5.07 8.90 -4.10
C ALA A 24 4.82 10.42 -4.01
N ILE A 25 4.59 10.95 -2.81
CA ILE A 25 4.36 12.38 -2.60
C ILE A 25 5.65 13.18 -2.86
N ALA A 26 6.79 12.71 -2.35
CA ALA A 26 8.09 13.34 -2.56
C ALA A 26 8.46 13.40 -4.05
N ALA A 27 8.19 12.32 -4.81
CA ALA A 27 8.40 12.30 -6.26
C ALA A 27 7.47 13.28 -6.98
N GLY A 28 6.21 13.40 -6.56
CA GLY A 28 5.27 14.36 -7.14
C GLY A 28 5.71 15.81 -6.91
N TRP A 29 6.16 16.12 -5.69
CA TRP A 29 6.78 17.41 -5.37
C TRP A 29 8.01 17.70 -6.22
N ALA A 30 8.94 16.74 -6.30
CA ALA A 30 10.22 16.92 -6.98
C ALA A 30 10.05 17.15 -8.48
N LEU A 31 9.20 16.35 -9.15
CA LEU A 31 8.92 16.53 -10.57
C LEU A 31 8.23 17.88 -10.84
N ALA A 32 7.27 18.28 -10.00
CA ALA A 32 6.61 19.58 -10.14
C ALA A 32 7.60 20.74 -10.06
N GLY A 33 8.57 20.66 -9.15
CA GLY A 33 9.62 21.67 -8.98
C GLY A 33 10.59 21.73 -10.15
N ILE A 34 11.06 20.58 -10.64
CA ILE A 34 12.03 20.52 -11.75
C ILE A 34 11.45 21.06 -13.07
N PHE A 35 10.15 20.88 -13.30
CA PHE A 35 9.45 21.36 -14.49
C PHE A 35 8.78 22.73 -14.32
N GLU A 36 8.93 23.39 -13.16
CA GLU A 36 8.31 24.69 -12.83
C GLU A 36 6.79 24.75 -13.11
N LEU A 37 6.08 23.65 -12.88
CA LEU A 37 4.69 23.44 -13.30
C LEU A 37 3.64 24.25 -12.49
N GLY A 38 4.08 25.00 -11.48
CA GLY A 38 3.23 25.73 -10.55
C GLY A 38 2.48 24.83 -9.56
N ASP A 39 1.85 25.45 -8.57
CA ASP A 39 1.27 24.74 -7.43
C ASP A 39 0.13 23.80 -7.83
N THR A 40 -0.78 24.24 -8.70
CA THR A 40 -1.95 23.44 -9.10
C THR A 40 -1.54 22.12 -9.74
N VAL A 41 -0.64 22.15 -10.72
CA VAL A 41 -0.18 20.94 -11.41
C VAL A 41 0.67 20.08 -10.47
N GLY A 42 1.46 20.69 -9.57
CA GLY A 42 2.19 19.94 -8.56
C GLY A 42 1.29 19.13 -7.63
N HIS A 43 0.18 19.71 -7.17
CA HIS A 43 -0.80 18.99 -6.33
C HIS A 43 -1.49 17.87 -7.12
N VAL A 44 -1.81 18.09 -8.40
CA VAL A 44 -2.36 17.04 -9.27
C VAL A 44 -1.36 15.89 -9.42
N LEU A 45 -0.08 16.18 -9.61
CA LEU A 45 0.96 15.16 -9.75
C LEU A 45 1.13 14.34 -8.46
N MET A 46 1.16 15.01 -7.30
CA MET A 46 1.16 14.33 -6.00
C MET A 46 -0.07 13.44 -5.82
N ALA A 47 -1.26 13.90 -6.23
CA ALA A 47 -2.48 13.12 -6.15
C ALA A 47 -2.43 11.88 -7.06
N VAL A 48 -1.96 12.02 -8.30
CA VAL A 48 -1.80 10.90 -9.25
C VAL A 48 -0.80 9.87 -8.73
N PHE A 49 0.34 10.31 -8.19
CA PHE A 49 1.32 9.39 -7.62
C PHE A 49 0.82 8.72 -6.34
N SER A 50 0.07 9.44 -5.50
CA SER A 50 -0.57 8.87 -4.31
C SER A 50 -1.64 7.83 -4.66
N LEU A 51 -2.41 8.06 -5.74
CA LEU A 51 -3.33 7.07 -6.30
C LEU A 51 -2.58 5.82 -6.79
N PHE A 52 -1.45 6.01 -7.46
CA PHE A 52 -0.59 4.90 -7.86
C PHE A 52 -0.04 4.12 -6.65
N ALA A 53 0.42 4.81 -5.61
CA ALA A 53 0.83 4.20 -4.34
C ALA A 53 -0.31 3.38 -3.70
N ALA A 54 -1.52 3.94 -3.66
CA ALA A 54 -2.70 3.24 -3.16
C ALA A 54 -2.98 1.97 -3.98
N TRP A 55 -2.85 2.02 -5.31
CA TRP A 55 -2.99 0.85 -6.17
C TRP A 55 -1.94 -0.24 -5.88
N VAL A 56 -0.68 0.14 -5.69
CA VAL A 56 0.39 -0.78 -5.28
C VAL A 56 0.06 -1.42 -3.93
N MET A 57 -0.43 -0.65 -2.97
CA MET A 57 -0.84 -1.14 -1.65
C MET A 57 -2.01 -2.13 -1.74
N LEU A 58 -2.97 -1.91 -2.63
CA LEU A 58 -4.04 -2.89 -2.87
C LEU A 58 -3.49 -4.22 -3.42
N GLN A 59 -2.49 -4.16 -4.30
CA GLN A 59 -1.86 -5.38 -4.84
C GLN A 59 -1.04 -6.11 -3.76
N LEU A 60 -0.34 -5.38 -2.89
CA LEU A 60 0.36 -5.97 -1.75
C LEU A 60 -0.64 -6.66 -0.80
N TRP A 61 -1.75 -6.00 -0.46
CA TRP A 61 -2.80 -6.57 0.37
C TRP A 61 -3.35 -7.89 -0.20
N ARG A 62 -3.68 -7.90 -1.50
CA ARG A 62 -4.17 -9.09 -2.20
C ARG A 62 -3.16 -10.25 -2.15
N ARG A 63 -1.87 -9.96 -2.33
CA ARG A 63 -0.81 -10.97 -2.25
C ARG A 63 -0.63 -11.49 -0.83
N ALA A 64 -0.59 -10.59 0.16
CA ALA A 64 -0.43 -10.93 1.57
C ALA A 64 -1.56 -11.84 2.07
N THR A 65 -2.81 -11.48 1.77
CA THR A 65 -3.99 -12.26 2.15
C THR A 65 -4.15 -13.58 1.38
N SER A 66 -3.55 -13.69 0.19
CA SER A 66 -3.50 -14.94 -0.56
C SER A 66 -2.47 -15.93 -0.01
N ILE A 67 -1.34 -15.44 0.48
CA ILE A 67 -0.26 -16.28 1.05
C ILE A 67 -0.62 -16.68 2.48
N GLU A 68 -1.18 -15.75 3.25
CA GLU A 68 -1.48 -15.93 4.66
C GLU A 68 -2.98 -15.65 4.94
N PRO A 69 -3.87 -16.65 4.78
CA PRO A 69 -5.30 -16.45 4.88
C PRO A 69 -5.75 -15.97 6.27
N LEU A 70 -6.63 -14.95 6.29
CA LEU A 70 -7.19 -14.38 7.52
C LEU A 70 -8.26 -15.28 8.18
N ARG A 71 -8.78 -16.27 7.46
CA ARG A 71 -9.73 -17.27 7.97
C ARG A 71 -9.05 -18.63 8.02
N THR A 72 -9.04 -19.22 9.20
CA THR A 72 -8.87 -20.67 9.34
C THR A 72 -10.06 -21.33 8.65
N GLY A 73 -9.81 -22.08 7.58
CA GLY A 73 -10.83 -22.99 7.03
C GLY A 73 -11.24 -24.02 8.09
N PRO A 74 -12.41 -24.66 7.99
CA PRO A 74 -12.78 -25.73 8.91
C PRO A 74 -11.65 -26.76 8.90
N VAL A 75 -11.11 -27.07 10.08
CA VAL A 75 -10.19 -28.18 10.28
C VAL A 75 -10.94 -29.41 9.77
N SER A 76 -10.63 -29.88 8.56
CA SER A 76 -11.13 -31.16 8.10
C SER A 76 -10.55 -32.19 9.06
N ALA A 77 -11.41 -32.72 9.93
CA ALA A 77 -11.13 -33.79 10.85
C ALA A 77 -10.58 -34.98 10.05
N ARG A 78 -9.26 -35.06 9.91
CA ARG A 78 -8.59 -36.23 9.39
C ARG A 78 -8.03 -36.97 10.60
N ARG A 79 -8.89 -37.84 11.14
CA ARG A 79 -8.49 -39.02 11.90
C ARG A 79 -7.72 -39.97 10.98
#